data_AF-A0A8E2JBK6-F1
#
_entry.id   AF-A0A8E2JBK6-F1
#
_cell.length_a   1.000
_cell.length_b   1.000
_cell.length_c   1.000
_cell.angle_alpha   90.00
_cell.angle_beta   90.00
_cell.angle_gamma   90.00
#
_symmetry.space_group_name_H-M   'P 1'
#
loop_
_entity.id
_entity.type
_entity.pdbx_description
1 polymer ?
#
loop_
_entity_poly.entity_id
_entity_poly.type
_entity_poly.pdbx_seq_one_letter_code
_entity_poly.pdbx_strand_id
1 'polypeptide(L)' 'MNQASNVMSKDFCKARPVLLMGILWEEAGPMWHANGTLKMGKRDDPTACVGIDFRVYGMEGLRVVDLSDSLLTTKAYLIG' A
#
# COMPACT_ATOMS: atom_id res chain seq x y z
N MET A 1 14.80 -1.24 -15.94
CA MET A 1 14.82 -0.71 -17.31
C MET A 1 13.36 -0.53 -17.72
N ASN A 2 12.71 0.59 -17.45
CA ASN A 2 12.88 1.87 -18.15
C ASN A 2 12.49 3.01 -17.18
N GLN A 3 13.39 3.95 -16.90
CA GLN A 3 13.11 5.16 -16.13
C GLN A 3 13.57 6.33 -16.98
N ALA A 4 12.66 6.85 -17.79
CA ALA A 4 12.84 8.11 -18.49
C ALA A 4 11.45 8.70 -18.78
N SER A 5 10.77 9.19 -17.74
CA SER A 5 9.74 10.20 -17.93
C SER A 5 10.42 11.57 -17.81
N ASN A 6 10.42 12.31 -18.92
CA ASN A 6 10.93 13.67 -18.97
C ASN A 6 10.18 14.52 -17.93
N VAL A 7 10.94 15.14 -17.04
CA VAL A 7 10.42 15.92 -15.90
C VAL A 7 9.62 17.11 -16.43
N MET A 8 8.30 17.07 -16.27
CA MET A 8 7.46 18.25 -16.40
C MET A 8 7.89 19.28 -15.36
N SER A 9 8.10 20.53 -15.79
CA SER A 9 8.46 21.60 -14.87
C SER A 9 7.37 21.81 -13.81
N LYS A 10 7.76 22.16 -12.58
CA LYS A 10 6.83 22.42 -11.47
C LYS A 10 5.78 23.50 -11.80
N ASP A 11 6.09 24.37 -12.76
CA ASP A 11 5.22 25.45 -13.22
C ASP A 11 4.04 24.93 -14.06
N PHE A 12 4.22 23.84 -14.81
CA PHE A 12 3.16 23.19 -15.60
C PHE A 12 2.06 22.59 -14.71
N CYS A 13 2.44 21.98 -13.59
CA CYS A 13 1.55 21.36 -12.61
C CYS A 13 0.55 22.37 -11.99
N LYS A 14 0.99 23.63 -11.79
CA LYS A 14 0.16 24.69 -11.20
C LYS A 14 -0.78 25.37 -12.20
N ALA A 15 -0.39 25.43 -13.47
CA ALA A 15 -1.09 26.23 -14.48
C ALA A 15 -2.38 25.58 -15.02
N ARG A 16 -2.50 24.24 -14.95
CA ARG A 16 -3.62 23.49 -15.56
C ARG A 16 -4.03 22.25 -14.74
N PRO A 17 -4.80 22.41 -13.65
CA PRO A 17 -5.12 21.31 -12.72
C PRO A 17 -5.89 20.14 -13.36
N VAL A 18 -6.72 20.40 -14.38
CA VAL A 18 -7.45 19.34 -15.10
C VAL A 18 -6.52 18.46 -15.95
N LEU A 19 -5.44 19.04 -16.50
CA LEU A 19 -4.45 18.31 -17.28
C LEU A 19 -3.53 17.48 -16.38
N LEU A 20 -3.17 18.04 -15.22
CA LEU A 20 -2.45 17.31 -14.18
C LEU A 20 -3.20 16.06 -13.75
N MET A 21 -4.52 16.16 -13.52
CA MET A 21 -5.33 15.00 -13.16
C MET A 21 -5.31 13.93 -14.25
N GLY A 22 -5.45 14.29 -15.53
CA GLY A 22 -5.36 13.34 -16.64
C GLY A 22 -4.03 12.59 -16.68
N ILE A 23 -2.91 13.29 -16.54
CA ILE A 23 -1.57 12.68 -16.53
C ILE A 23 -1.39 11.75 -15.32
N LEU A 24 -1.88 12.16 -14.15
CA LEU A 24 -1.84 11.30 -12.96
C LEU A 24 -2.61 10.00 -13.17
N TRP A 25 -3.76 10.04 -13.87
CA TRP A 25 -4.52 8.83 -14.17
C TRP A 25 -3.81 7.90 -15.16
N GLU A 26 -3.11 8.45 -16.14
CA GLU A 26 -2.40 7.66 -17.16
C GLU A 26 -1.11 7.04 -16.62
N GLU A 27 -0.39 7.76 -15.75
CA GLU A 27 0.95 7.39 -15.30
C GLU A 27 0.97 6.76 -13.89
N ALA A 28 -0.16 6.71 -13.17
CA ALA A 28 -0.23 6.11 -11.85
C ALA A 28 0.10 4.61 -11.92
N GLY A 29 1.21 4.23 -11.28
CA GLY A 29 1.64 2.84 -11.12
C GLY A 29 1.82 2.44 -9.64
N PRO A 30 1.86 1.13 -9.35
CA PRO A 30 2.11 0.66 -8.01
C PRO A 30 3.53 1.04 -7.56
N MET A 31 3.67 1.52 -6.32
CA MET A 31 4.99 1.75 -5.70
C MET A 31 5.57 0.49 -5.05
N TRP A 32 5.01 -0.70 -5.33
CA TRP A 32 5.41 -2.00 -4.77
C TRP A 32 5.43 -2.10 -3.23
N HIS A 33 4.65 -1.27 -2.54
CA HIS A 33 4.41 -1.36 -1.10
C HIS A 33 3.06 -2.03 -0.81
N ALA A 34 2.80 -3.19 -1.44
CA ALA A 34 1.55 -3.92 -1.24
C ALA A 34 1.48 -4.46 0.20
N ASN A 35 0.38 -4.17 0.89
CA ASN A 35 0.12 -4.55 2.27
C ASN A 35 -1.41 -4.56 2.54
N GLY A 36 -1.82 -5.00 3.73
CA GLY A 36 -3.21 -4.87 4.18
C GLY A 36 -4.22 -5.83 3.52
N THR A 37 -3.77 -6.93 2.92
CA THR A 37 -4.66 -7.97 2.37
C THR A 37 -5.30 -8.84 3.44
N LEU A 38 -4.75 -8.84 4.65
CA LEU A 38 -5.21 -9.57 5.81
C LEU A 38 -5.55 -8.59 6.92
N LYS A 39 -6.67 -8.83 7.63
CA LYS A 39 -7.08 -7.97 8.75
C LYS A 39 -6.75 -8.62 10.11
N MET A 40 -5.90 -7.96 10.90
CA MET A 40 -5.82 -8.21 12.34
C MET A 40 -7.06 -7.66 13.04
N GLY A 41 -7.64 -8.41 13.97
CA GLY A 41 -8.78 -7.91 14.72
C GLY A 41 -9.11 -8.74 15.95
N LYS A 42 -10.24 -8.40 16.59
CA LYS A 42 -10.79 -9.20 17.68
C LYS A 42 -11.50 -10.43 17.11
N ARG A 43 -11.64 -11.48 17.93
CA ARG A 43 -12.27 -12.74 17.51
C ARG A 43 -13.75 -12.62 17.18
N ASP A 44 -14.43 -11.60 17.71
CA ASP A 44 -15.82 -11.28 17.44
C ASP A 44 -15.99 -10.39 16.19
N ASP A 45 -14.92 -9.88 15.59
CA ASP A 45 -14.96 -9.19 14.31
C ASP A 45 -15.01 -10.24 13.18
N PRO A 46 -16.14 -10.38 12.47
CA PRO A 46 -16.29 -11.41 11.43
C PRO A 46 -15.40 -11.16 10.21
N THR A 47 -14.79 -9.98 10.09
CA THR A 47 -13.87 -9.63 9.01
C THR A 47 -12.40 -9.81 9.39
N ALA A 48 -12.10 -10.16 10.64
CA ALA A 48 -10.73 -10.41 11.09
C ALA A 48 -10.26 -11.82 10.70
N CYS A 49 -8.99 -11.91 10.28
CA CYS A 49 -8.36 -13.17 9.88
C CYS A 49 -7.42 -13.71 10.96
N VAL A 50 -6.78 -12.82 11.73
CA VAL A 50 -5.85 -13.17 12.80
C VAL A 50 -6.07 -12.31 14.05
N GLY A 51 -5.62 -12.83 15.19
CA GLY A 51 -5.52 -12.06 16.45
C GLY A 51 -4.18 -11.35 16.62
N ILE A 52 -4.00 -10.67 17.77
CA ILE A 52 -2.74 -9.98 18.12
C ILE A 52 -1.52 -10.91 18.23
N ASP A 53 -1.76 -12.22 18.35
CA ASP A 53 -0.74 -13.24 18.34
C ASP A 53 -0.45 -13.78 16.92
N PHE A 54 -1.01 -13.18 15.87
CA PHE A 54 -0.87 -13.58 14.48
C PHE A 54 -1.39 -14.99 14.15
N ARG A 55 -2.16 -15.61 15.05
CA ARG A 55 -2.77 -16.92 14.76
C ARG A 55 -3.96 -16.77 13.84
N VAL A 56 -4.01 -17.61 12.81
CA VAL A 56 -5.13 -17.66 11.87
C VAL A 56 -6.35 -18.25 12.58
N TYR A 57 -7.47 -17.54 12.52
CA TYR A 57 -8.72 -18.02 13.09
C TYR A 57 -9.20 -19.28 12.37
N GLY A 58 -9.65 -20.28 13.14
CA GLY A 58 -10.12 -21.56 12.59
C GLY A 58 -9.02 -22.53 12.17
N MET A 59 -7.74 -22.19 12.36
CA MET A 59 -6.60 -23.06 12.07
C MET A 59 -5.71 -23.25 13.30
N GLU A 60 -5.16 -24.45 13.45
CA GLU A 60 -4.18 -24.75 14.49
C GLU A 60 -2.76 -24.72 13.90
N GLY A 61 -1.82 -24.15 14.66
CA GLY A 61 -0.40 -24.15 14.28
C GLY A 61 0.01 -23.17 13.17
N LEU A 62 -0.92 -22.40 12.59
CA LEU A 62 -0.62 -21.44 11.52
C LEU A 62 -0.57 -19.99 12.03
N ARG A 63 0.48 -19.26 11.62
CA ARG A 63 0.61 -17.82 11.85
C ARG A 63 1.01 -17.10 10.56
N VAL A 64 0.56 -15.86 10.39
CA VAL A 64 0.95 -14.99 9.27
C VAL A 64 1.73 -13.80 9.84
N VAL A 65 2.99 -13.67 9.44
CA VAL A 65 3.89 -12.61 9.92
C VAL A 65 4.60 -11.99 8.72
N ASP A 66 3.88 -11.14 8.00
CA ASP A 66 4.38 -10.37 6.87
C ASP A 66 3.65 -9.00 6.81
N LEU A 67 3.79 -8.28 5.70
CA LEU A 67 3.11 -6.98 5.51
C LEU A 67 1.62 -7.11 5.19
N SER A 68 1.08 -8.31 4.98
CA SER A 68 -0.35 -8.49 4.68
C SER A 68 -1.24 -8.02 5.82
N ASP A 69 -0.76 -8.10 7.06
CA ASP A 69 -1.47 -7.65 8.27
C ASP A 69 -1.38 -6.13 8.50
N SER A 70 -0.43 -5.45 7.87
CA SER A 70 -0.15 -4.03 8.13
C SER A 70 -1.24 -3.12 7.56
N LEU A 71 -2.01 -2.51 8.46
CA LEU A 71 -3.05 -1.52 8.16
C LEU A 71 -2.51 -0.12 7.77
N LEU A 72 -1.21 0.13 8.02
CA LEU A 72 -0.56 1.40 7.67
C LEU A 72 0.59 1.14 6.70
N THR A 73 0.61 1.85 5.58
CA THR A 73 1.79 1.90 4.71
C THR A 73 2.85 2.78 5.37
N THR A 74 3.83 2.17 6.02
CA THR A 74 4.98 2.88 6.59
C THR A 74 5.78 3.54 5.47
N LYS A 75 6.01 4.86 5.56
CA LYS A 75 7.01 5.51 4.70
C LYS A 75 8.39 5.01 5.11
N ALA A 76 8.97 4.12 4.33
CA ALA A 76 10.39 3.82 4.40
C ALA A 76 11.14 4.89 3.59
N TYR A 77 11.50 6.02 4.22
CA TYR A 77 12.56 6.86 3.64
C TYR A 77 13.89 6.13 3.84
N LEU A 78 14.37 5.52 2.76
CA LEU A 78 15.75 5.13 2.44
C LEU A 78 16.67 4.91 3.67
N ILE A 79 16.82 3.64 4.09
CA ILE A 79 18.10 3.17 4.65
C ILE A 79 19.04 2.95 3.47
N GLY A 80 19.86 3.96 3.20
CA GLY A 80 20.88 4.02 2.15
C GLY A 80 21.57 5.36 2.16
#